data_AF-A0A2T6FEG5-F1
#
_entry.id   AF-A0A2T6FEG5-F1
#
_cell.length_a   1.000
_cell.length_b   1.000
_cell.length_c   1.000
_cell.angle_alpha   90.00
_cell.angle_beta   90.00
_cell.angle_gamma   90.00
#
_symmetry.space_group_name_H-M   'P 1'
#
loop_
_entity.id
_entity.type
_entity.pdbx_description
1 polymer ?
#
loop_
_entity_poly.entity_id
_entity_poly.type
_entity_poly.pdbx_seq_one_letter_code
_entity_poly.pdbx_strand_id
1 'polypeptide(L)'
;MNAAYADSQIDMKLRLVGARPLDPGGADQGKVLGNLRFNSTANELRDQLGADLVSQLHATGACGVGFVAINKDLTWNVVGPNCGPLVMAHELGHNMGLSHSRKQGNESGTRYRYGVGYGVENVFVDIMAYASVFKTTRIARFSNPNITCRGLPCGIPVGRPDEAYAALAIQNVRNEIAEFRPTAGSSGPVQVAQNCNYGGYTVGLTPGRYNMSQLRLKGIIEDDISSLRVQSGYSITLYEHDNFTGNSITKTGDDSCLSDDGFNDSASSIVVSTAGFNLLIQAENYFAYSGVQTEPTTDAGGGQNVGWIETNDWMSYSNVKFPTSGIYKIEYRVASPNGGRFTSDLNGGVIPFGELTVPATGGWQNWTTISHTVNIPAGTYNFGLLAKTNGWNINWIRITR
;
A
#
# COMPACT_ATOMS: atom_id res chain seq x y z
N MET A 1 -14.27 1.64 15.17
CA MET A 1 -15.07 1.96 13.97
C MET A 1 -15.17 0.77 13.00
N ASN A 2 -14.07 0.27 12.43
CA ASN A 2 -14.11 -0.83 11.45
C ASN A 2 -14.85 -2.10 11.93
N ALA A 3 -14.77 -2.43 13.21
CA ALA A 3 -15.57 -3.52 13.79
C ALA A 3 -17.09 -3.25 13.68
N ALA A 4 -17.55 -2.02 13.94
CA ALA A 4 -18.95 -1.64 13.79
C ALA A 4 -19.41 -1.72 12.33
N TYR A 5 -18.55 -1.40 11.36
CA TYR A 5 -18.84 -1.62 9.94
C TYR A 5 -19.01 -3.09 9.61
N ALA A 6 -18.06 -3.94 10.02
CA ALA A 6 -18.14 -5.38 9.81
C ALA A 6 -19.41 -5.98 10.46
N ASP A 7 -19.68 -5.63 11.72
CA ASP A 7 -20.84 -6.10 12.48
C ASP A 7 -22.18 -5.60 11.91
N SER A 8 -22.15 -4.53 11.13
CA SER A 8 -23.32 -3.96 10.44
C SER A 8 -23.42 -4.41 8.97
N GLN A 9 -22.52 -5.29 8.51
CA GLN A 9 -22.37 -5.72 7.11
C GLN A 9 -22.16 -4.57 6.12
N ILE A 10 -21.34 -3.58 6.51
CA ILE A 10 -20.92 -2.49 5.65
C ILE A 10 -19.58 -2.86 5.02
N ASP A 11 -19.54 -2.95 3.69
CA ASP A 11 -18.33 -3.20 2.90
C ASP A 11 -17.46 -1.94 2.77
N MET A 12 -16.92 -1.46 3.88
CA MET A 12 -16.04 -0.29 3.94
C MET A 12 -15.05 -0.46 5.11
N LYS A 13 -13.85 0.10 4.95
CA LYS A 13 -12.88 0.25 6.04
C LYS A 13 -12.34 1.66 6.07
N LEU A 14 -12.21 2.23 7.27
CA LEU A 14 -11.43 3.44 7.49
C LEU A 14 -9.97 3.05 7.69
N ARG A 15 -9.08 3.83 7.09
CA ARG A 15 -7.63 3.77 7.27
C ARG A 15 -7.20 5.08 7.93
N LEU A 16 -6.50 5.01 9.04
CA LEU A 16 -5.89 6.19 9.64
C LEU A 16 -4.71 6.61 8.76
N VAL A 17 -4.77 7.81 8.19
CA VAL A 17 -3.72 8.32 7.31
C VAL A 17 -2.76 9.28 8.02
N GLY A 18 -3.14 9.77 9.21
CA GLY A 18 -2.29 10.52 10.11
C GLY A 18 -3.07 11.08 11.29
N ALA A 19 -2.34 11.48 12.32
CA ALA A 19 -2.85 12.18 13.49
C ALA A 19 -1.85 13.26 13.88
N ARG A 20 -2.34 14.46 14.23
CA ARG A 20 -1.51 15.58 14.69
C ARG A 20 -2.20 16.31 15.84
N PRO A 21 -1.43 16.75 16.86
CA PRO A 21 -1.95 17.69 17.84
C PRO A 21 -2.40 18.97 17.14
N LEU A 22 -3.64 19.38 17.42
CA LEU A 22 -4.20 20.65 16.99
C LEU A 22 -5.18 21.10 18.07
N ASP A 23 -4.92 22.26 18.68
CA ASP A 23 -5.75 22.80 19.77
C ASP A 23 -6.51 24.06 19.31
N PRO A 24 -7.65 23.89 18.61
CA PRO A 24 -8.55 25.00 18.38
C PRO A 24 -9.23 25.34 19.71
N GLY A 25 -8.79 26.40 20.38
CA GLY A 25 -9.38 26.84 21.65
C GLY A 25 -10.89 27.11 21.54
N GLY A 26 -11.62 26.90 22.64
CA GLY A 26 -13.07 27.15 22.75
C GLY A 26 -13.80 26.02 23.47
N ALA A 27 -15.02 26.25 23.95
CA ALA A 27 -15.87 25.22 24.58
C ALA A 27 -17.10 24.85 23.73
N ASP A 28 -17.39 25.65 22.70
CA ASP A 28 -18.53 25.45 21.80
C ASP A 28 -18.07 24.63 20.58
N GLN A 29 -18.42 23.34 20.56
CA GLN A 29 -18.01 22.42 19.49
C GLN A 29 -18.57 22.78 18.12
N GLY A 30 -19.72 23.47 18.03
CA GLY A 30 -20.25 23.94 16.76
C GLY A 30 -19.35 25.03 16.16
N LYS A 31 -18.89 25.98 16.99
CA LYS A 31 -17.90 26.98 16.58
C LYS A 31 -16.54 26.36 16.27
N VAL A 32 -16.09 25.41 17.08
CA VAL A 32 -14.83 24.68 16.83
C VAL A 32 -14.88 23.97 15.49
N LEU A 33 -15.96 23.22 15.20
CA LEU A 33 -16.14 22.56 13.90
C LEU A 33 -16.18 23.57 12.74
N GLY A 34 -16.93 24.66 12.92
CA GLY A 34 -17.03 25.73 11.94
C GLY A 34 -15.69 26.40 11.62
N ASN A 35 -14.81 26.53 12.61
CA ASN A 35 -13.45 27.08 12.45
C ASN A 35 -12.46 26.04 11.92
N LEU A 36 -12.57 24.79 12.36
CA LEU A 36 -11.66 23.70 12.01
C LEU A 36 -11.59 23.48 10.49
N ARG A 37 -12.74 23.50 9.80
CA ARG A 37 -12.80 23.34 8.33
C ARG A 37 -12.07 24.45 7.56
N PHE A 38 -11.82 25.60 8.20
CA PHE A 38 -11.10 26.73 7.61
C PHE A 38 -9.70 26.92 8.19
N ASN A 39 -9.28 26.07 9.13
CA ASN A 39 -7.95 26.15 9.70
C ASN A 39 -6.93 25.74 8.63
N SER A 40 -5.99 26.63 8.30
CA SER A 40 -5.01 26.39 7.23
C SER A 40 -4.14 25.19 7.53
N THR A 41 -3.62 25.06 8.76
CA THR A 41 -2.80 23.91 9.18
C THR A 41 -3.56 22.59 9.06
N ALA A 42 -4.82 22.55 9.46
CA ALA A 42 -5.65 21.36 9.34
C ALA A 42 -5.92 20.99 7.88
N ASN A 43 -6.19 21.98 7.02
CA ASN A 43 -6.43 21.76 5.60
C ASN A 43 -5.15 21.33 4.86
N GLU A 44 -4.01 21.98 5.12
CA GLU A 44 -2.72 21.59 4.56
C GLU A 44 -2.38 20.14 4.92
N LEU A 45 -2.55 19.76 6.19
CA LEU A 45 -2.33 18.38 6.62
C LEU A 45 -3.31 17.40 5.95
N ARG A 46 -4.59 17.78 5.84
CA ARG A 46 -5.63 16.96 5.21
C ARG A 46 -5.30 16.72 3.73
N ASP A 47 -4.88 17.76 3.02
CA ASP A 47 -4.46 17.71 1.62
C ASP A 47 -3.21 16.84 1.46
N GLN A 48 -2.22 17.07 2.32
CA GLN A 48 -0.95 16.37 2.33
C GLN A 48 -1.10 14.84 2.55
N LEU A 49 -2.02 14.43 3.41
CA LEU A 49 -2.27 13.03 3.74
C LEU A 49 -3.34 12.37 2.85
N GLY A 50 -4.03 13.16 2.02
CA GLY A 50 -5.15 12.66 1.23
C GLY A 50 -6.30 12.15 2.11
N ALA A 51 -6.62 12.85 3.20
CA ALA A 51 -7.61 12.39 4.18
C ALA A 51 -9.05 12.75 3.75
N ASP A 52 -9.85 11.73 3.43
CA ASP A 52 -11.25 11.89 3.00
C ASP A 52 -12.15 12.42 4.13
N LEU A 53 -11.88 12.01 5.37
CA LEU A 53 -12.63 12.33 6.59
C LEU A 53 -11.66 12.85 7.65
N VAL A 54 -12.07 13.87 8.41
CA VAL A 54 -11.26 14.39 9.53
C VAL A 54 -12.11 14.46 10.80
N SER A 55 -11.60 13.86 11.87
CA SER A 55 -12.17 13.93 13.21
C SER A 55 -11.18 14.57 14.16
N GLN A 56 -11.59 15.65 14.83
CA GLN A 56 -10.78 16.29 15.87
C GLN A 56 -11.28 15.85 17.25
N LEU A 57 -10.34 15.41 18.10
CA LEU A 57 -10.60 15.09 19.50
C LEU A 57 -10.48 16.38 20.32
N HIS A 58 -11.59 16.87 20.87
CA HIS A 58 -11.63 18.14 21.61
C HIS A 58 -11.89 17.91 23.09
N ALA A 59 -11.01 18.43 23.95
CA ALA A 59 -11.07 18.19 25.38
C ALA A 59 -12.32 18.77 26.06
N THR A 60 -12.91 19.82 25.49
CA THR A 60 -14.01 20.61 26.08
C THR A 60 -15.29 20.56 25.23
N GLY A 61 -16.43 20.85 25.85
CA GLY A 61 -17.73 20.96 25.17
C GLY A 61 -18.59 19.69 25.23
N ALA A 62 -19.42 19.50 24.20
CA ALA A 62 -20.38 18.39 24.10
C ALA A 62 -19.68 17.04 23.76
N CYS A 63 -20.47 16.01 23.45
CA CYS A 63 -19.89 14.72 23.07
C CYS A 63 -19.45 14.65 21.61
N GLY A 64 -20.15 15.31 20.69
CA GLY A 64 -19.77 15.35 19.30
C GLY A 64 -20.64 16.29 18.47
N VAL A 65 -20.06 16.82 17.40
CA VAL A 65 -20.74 17.60 16.37
C VAL A 65 -20.10 17.27 15.02
N GLY A 66 -20.92 16.91 14.04
CA GLY A 66 -20.51 16.67 12.66
C GLY A 66 -21.47 17.31 11.66
N PHE A 67 -20.95 17.68 10.49
CA PHE A 67 -21.81 18.10 9.38
C PHE A 67 -22.56 16.90 8.80
N VAL A 68 -23.86 17.06 8.57
CA VAL A 68 -24.68 16.10 7.83
C VAL A 68 -24.60 16.42 6.34
N ALA A 69 -23.52 16.00 5.69
CA ALA A 69 -23.31 16.25 4.27
C ALA A 69 -22.28 15.29 3.68
N ILE A 70 -22.55 14.84 2.47
CA ILE A 70 -21.59 14.11 1.63
C ILE A 70 -20.96 15.14 0.71
N ASN A 71 -19.91 15.79 1.22
CA ASN A 71 -19.23 16.86 0.52
C ASN A 71 -17.79 16.94 1.03
N LYS A 72 -16.81 16.94 0.11
CA LYS A 72 -15.38 16.97 0.42
C LYS A 72 -14.98 18.10 1.38
N ASP A 73 -15.65 19.25 1.34
CA ASP A 73 -15.34 20.42 2.16
C ASP A 73 -16.02 20.37 3.54
N LEU A 74 -16.97 19.45 3.74
CA LEU A 74 -17.79 19.32 4.96
C LEU A 74 -17.56 18.02 5.73
N THR A 75 -16.69 17.11 5.28
CA THR A 75 -16.36 15.87 6.01
C THR A 75 -15.42 16.08 7.21
N TRP A 76 -15.86 16.97 8.10
CA TRP A 76 -15.23 17.27 9.37
C TRP A 76 -16.20 16.95 10.50
N ASN A 77 -15.66 16.45 11.61
CA ASN A 77 -16.37 16.37 12.87
C ASN A 77 -15.44 16.62 14.06
N VAL A 78 -16.07 16.97 15.18
CA VAL A 78 -15.43 17.20 16.47
C VAL A 78 -16.05 16.21 17.47
N VAL A 79 -15.23 15.55 18.27
CA VAL A 79 -15.69 14.60 19.29
C VAL A 79 -14.98 14.79 20.62
N GLY A 80 -15.72 14.63 21.70
CA GLY A 80 -15.20 14.63 23.06
C GLY A 80 -14.53 13.29 23.38
N PRO A 81 -13.26 13.25 23.83
CA PRO A 81 -12.52 12.01 24.08
C PRO A 81 -13.16 11.16 25.19
N ASN A 82 -13.85 11.80 26.13
CA ASN A 82 -14.48 11.15 27.28
C ASN A 82 -15.88 10.56 26.98
N CYS A 83 -16.41 10.73 25.77
CA CYS A 83 -17.73 10.24 25.40
C CYS A 83 -17.73 8.84 24.76
N GLY A 84 -16.55 8.24 24.63
CA GLY A 84 -16.36 6.88 24.15
C GLY A 84 -16.32 6.76 22.61
N PRO A 85 -15.83 5.61 22.11
CA PRO A 85 -15.47 5.44 20.70
C PRO A 85 -16.67 5.40 19.74
N LEU A 86 -17.90 5.17 20.24
CA LEU A 86 -19.10 5.15 19.42
C LEU A 86 -19.57 6.56 19.01
N VAL A 87 -19.10 7.62 19.68
CA VAL A 87 -19.44 8.98 19.28
C VAL A 87 -18.70 9.38 18.01
N MET A 88 -17.41 9.03 17.88
CA MET A 88 -16.71 9.16 16.59
C MET A 88 -17.43 8.41 15.47
N ALA A 89 -17.97 7.22 15.76
CA ALA A 89 -18.76 6.49 14.79
C ALA A 89 -20.04 7.23 14.38
N HIS A 90 -20.71 7.85 15.35
CA HIS A 90 -21.92 8.65 15.14
C HIS A 90 -21.63 9.87 14.25
N GLU A 91 -20.60 10.65 14.58
CA GLU A 91 -20.30 11.87 13.82
C GLU A 91 -19.77 11.58 12.41
N LEU A 92 -19.01 10.49 12.24
CA LEU A 92 -18.64 10.02 10.90
C LEU A 92 -19.87 9.57 10.12
N GLY A 93 -20.88 8.99 10.77
CA GLY A 93 -22.18 8.70 10.17
C GLY A 93 -22.84 9.96 9.59
N HIS A 94 -22.80 11.09 10.31
CA HIS A 94 -23.26 12.38 9.78
C HIS A 94 -22.48 12.82 8.54
N ASN A 95 -21.14 12.73 8.58
CA ASN A 95 -20.31 13.03 7.40
C ASN A 95 -20.54 12.06 6.22
N MET A 96 -21.18 10.93 6.46
CA MET A 96 -21.60 9.96 5.45
C MET A 96 -23.09 10.13 5.04
N GLY A 97 -23.71 11.24 5.46
CA GLY A 97 -25.07 11.60 5.08
C GLY A 97 -26.16 10.88 5.86
N LEU A 98 -25.85 10.36 7.05
CA LEU A 98 -26.84 9.80 7.97
C LEU A 98 -27.43 10.86 8.89
N SER A 99 -28.70 10.71 9.22
CA SER A 99 -29.35 11.47 10.28
C SER A 99 -29.73 10.59 11.46
N HIS A 100 -30.21 11.23 12.52
CA HIS A 100 -30.75 10.53 13.68
C HIS A 100 -31.98 9.70 13.33
N SER A 101 -32.45 8.88 14.28
CA SER A 101 -33.68 8.12 14.08
C SER A 101 -34.88 9.03 13.82
N ARG A 102 -35.87 8.53 13.09
CA ARG A 102 -37.11 9.27 12.78
C ARG A 102 -37.82 9.78 14.04
N LYS A 103 -37.74 9.03 15.13
CA LYS A 103 -38.31 9.41 16.44
C LYS A 103 -37.70 10.71 17.01
N GLN A 104 -36.50 11.09 16.55
CA GLN A 104 -35.82 12.34 16.92
C GLN A 104 -36.17 13.53 16.00
N GLY A 105 -36.83 13.29 14.85
CA GLY A 105 -37.57 14.30 14.09
C GLY A 105 -36.77 15.23 13.17
N ASN A 106 -35.43 15.23 13.18
CA ASN A 106 -34.62 16.03 12.26
C ASN A 106 -33.80 15.15 11.30
N GLU A 107 -34.18 15.19 10.03
CA GLU A 107 -33.56 14.43 8.94
C GLU A 107 -32.93 15.35 7.87
N SER A 108 -32.74 16.63 8.20
CA SER A 108 -32.12 17.59 7.29
C SER A 108 -30.70 17.17 6.93
N GLY A 109 -30.38 17.19 5.64
CA GLY A 109 -29.07 16.79 5.12
C GLY A 109 -28.92 15.28 4.88
N THR A 110 -29.92 14.44 5.23
CA THR A 110 -29.85 13.00 4.96
C THR A 110 -29.76 12.75 3.46
N ARG A 111 -28.76 11.98 3.01
CA ARG A 111 -28.56 11.70 1.57
C ARG A 111 -29.66 10.82 0.98
N TYR A 112 -30.02 9.78 1.72
CA TYR A 112 -31.03 8.81 1.34
C TYR A 112 -32.11 8.80 2.41
N ARG A 113 -33.39 8.72 2.02
CA ARG A 113 -34.49 8.72 2.99
C ARG A 113 -34.31 7.66 4.08
N TYR A 114 -33.80 6.47 3.74
CA TYR A 114 -33.51 5.38 4.69
C TYR A 114 -32.21 5.55 5.50
N GLY A 115 -31.41 6.61 5.26
CA GLY A 115 -30.14 6.87 5.94
C GLY A 115 -30.30 7.41 7.36
N VAL A 116 -31.08 6.73 8.19
CA VAL A 116 -31.43 7.18 9.55
C VAL A 116 -31.09 6.12 10.60
N GLY A 117 -30.90 6.58 11.83
CA GLY A 117 -30.78 5.69 12.99
C GLY A 117 -32.03 4.88 13.28
N TYR A 118 -31.88 3.83 14.07
CA TYR A 118 -32.96 2.92 14.44
C TYR A 118 -32.87 2.54 15.92
N GLY A 119 -34.03 2.32 16.54
CA GLY A 119 -34.10 1.85 17.91
C GLY A 119 -35.44 1.20 18.21
N VAL A 120 -35.44 0.35 19.22
CA VAL A 120 -36.62 -0.28 19.78
C VAL A 120 -36.70 0.11 21.25
N GLU A 121 -37.85 0.68 21.64
CA GLU A 121 -38.12 1.17 22.99
C GLU A 121 -37.76 0.11 24.04
N ASN A 122 -36.99 0.51 25.06
CA ASN A 122 -36.50 -0.34 26.15
C ASN A 122 -35.58 -1.51 25.72
N VAL A 123 -35.30 -1.72 24.42
CA VAL A 123 -34.48 -2.84 23.94
C VAL A 123 -33.11 -2.40 23.45
N PHE A 124 -33.01 -1.52 22.44
CA PHE A 124 -31.72 -1.02 21.96
C PHE A 124 -31.86 0.24 21.09
N VAL A 125 -30.74 0.94 20.90
CA VAL A 125 -30.55 1.93 19.83
C VAL A 125 -29.28 1.63 19.06
N ASP A 126 -29.30 1.84 17.76
CA ASP A 126 -28.13 1.78 16.90
C ASP A 126 -27.20 3.00 17.13
N ILE A 127 -26.09 3.06 16.39
CA ILE A 127 -25.10 4.13 16.51
C ILE A 127 -25.71 5.52 16.31
N MET A 128 -26.65 5.67 15.36
CA MET A 128 -27.21 6.97 14.98
C MET A 128 -28.42 7.39 15.82
N ALA A 129 -28.86 6.59 16.80
CA ALA A 129 -30.02 6.89 17.63
C ALA A 129 -29.65 7.22 19.11
N TYR A 130 -30.50 8.03 19.76
CA TYR A 130 -30.29 8.46 21.13
C TYR A 130 -30.92 7.52 22.16
N ALA A 131 -30.06 6.99 23.03
CA ALA A 131 -30.44 6.08 24.13
C ALA A 131 -31.56 6.66 25.02
N SER A 132 -31.50 7.96 25.33
CA SER A 132 -32.49 8.67 26.14
C SER A 132 -33.88 8.71 25.51
N VAL A 133 -33.97 8.78 24.18
CA VAL A 133 -35.25 8.86 23.44
C VAL A 133 -35.98 7.52 23.41
N PHE A 134 -35.25 6.41 23.54
CA PHE A 134 -35.78 5.04 23.52
C PHE A 134 -35.68 4.33 24.87
N LYS A 135 -35.24 5.03 25.93
CA LYS A 135 -35.08 4.48 27.30
C LYS A 135 -34.27 3.19 27.34
N THR A 136 -33.15 3.17 26.62
CA THR A 136 -32.34 1.97 26.42
C THR A 136 -30.86 2.29 26.27
N THR A 137 -30.06 1.29 25.95
CA THR A 137 -28.60 1.42 25.74
C THR A 137 -28.24 1.26 24.27
N ARG A 138 -27.17 1.91 23.85
CA ARG A 138 -26.63 1.83 22.49
C ARG A 138 -25.90 0.51 22.23
N ILE A 139 -26.00 0.02 21.00
CA ILE A 139 -25.18 -1.08 20.47
C ILE A 139 -24.19 -0.54 19.44
N ALA A 140 -23.08 -1.25 19.24
CA ALA A 140 -22.02 -0.86 18.31
C ALA A 140 -22.32 -1.24 16.85
N ARG A 141 -23.54 -0.95 16.37
CA ARG A 141 -24.00 -1.27 15.00
C ARG A 141 -24.80 -0.12 14.38
N PHE A 142 -24.73 0.01 13.07
CA PHE A 142 -25.61 0.85 12.25
C PHE A 142 -26.86 0.05 11.85
N SER A 143 -27.97 0.74 11.61
CA SER A 143 -29.21 0.09 11.20
C SER A 143 -29.06 -0.69 9.89
N ASN A 144 -29.42 -1.97 9.94
CA ASN A 144 -29.47 -2.91 8.83
C ASN A 144 -30.59 -3.94 9.09
N PRO A 145 -31.68 -3.97 8.29
CA PRO A 145 -32.78 -4.90 8.48
C PRO A 145 -32.41 -6.37 8.24
N ASN A 146 -31.27 -6.65 7.60
CA ASN A 146 -30.81 -8.01 7.31
C ASN A 146 -30.01 -8.65 8.46
N ILE A 147 -29.81 -7.93 9.57
CA ILE A 147 -29.16 -8.45 10.79
C ILE A 147 -30.08 -8.31 11.99
N THR A 148 -29.78 -9.08 13.04
CA THR A 148 -30.50 -9.02 14.32
C THR A 148 -29.73 -8.26 15.38
N CYS A 149 -30.42 -7.44 16.15
CA CYS A 149 -29.92 -6.66 17.27
C CYS A 149 -30.75 -6.99 18.52
N ARG A 150 -30.11 -7.63 19.51
CA ARG A 150 -30.77 -8.17 20.72
C ARG A 150 -32.03 -9.01 20.40
N GLY A 151 -31.93 -9.86 19.38
CA GLY A 151 -33.00 -10.76 18.96
C GLY A 151 -34.11 -10.14 18.10
N LEU A 152 -34.04 -8.84 17.80
CA LEU A 152 -35.00 -8.14 16.92
C LEU A 152 -34.34 -7.66 15.63
N PRO A 153 -35.09 -7.40 14.55
CA PRO A 153 -34.54 -6.79 13.34
C PRO A 153 -33.81 -5.48 13.65
N CYS A 154 -32.63 -5.28 13.07
CA CYS A 154 -31.79 -4.11 13.34
C CYS A 154 -32.04 -2.94 12.40
N GLY A 155 -33.26 -2.78 11.89
CA GLY A 155 -33.60 -1.74 10.93
C GLY A 155 -34.91 -2.06 10.23
N ILE A 156 -35.30 -1.19 9.31
CA ILE A 156 -36.54 -1.33 8.53
C ILE A 156 -36.18 -1.26 7.04
N PRO A 157 -36.57 -2.25 6.21
CA PRO A 157 -36.27 -2.27 4.78
C PRO A 157 -36.71 -1.01 4.02
N VAL A 158 -35.97 -0.71 2.96
CA VAL A 158 -36.30 0.36 2.00
C VAL A 158 -37.70 0.13 1.41
N GLY A 159 -38.44 1.20 1.19
CA GLY A 159 -39.81 1.19 0.67
C GLY A 159 -40.89 1.14 1.74
N ARG A 160 -40.53 1.03 3.03
CA ARG A 160 -41.47 1.15 4.15
C ARG A 160 -41.63 2.62 4.57
N PRO A 161 -42.79 3.05 5.10
CA PRO A 161 -42.96 4.41 5.59
C PRO A 161 -41.87 4.83 6.57
N ASP A 162 -41.54 3.93 7.51
CA ASP A 162 -40.56 4.14 8.58
C ASP A 162 -39.18 3.52 8.27
N GLU A 163 -38.79 3.41 6.99
CA GLU A 163 -37.51 2.80 6.58
C GLU A 163 -36.30 3.37 7.34
N ALA A 164 -35.39 2.49 7.75
CA ALA A 164 -34.19 2.80 8.52
C ALA A 164 -33.11 1.75 8.20
N TYR A 165 -32.18 2.14 7.33
CA TYR A 165 -31.15 1.28 6.76
C TYR A 165 -29.84 2.07 6.52
N ALA A 166 -29.26 2.58 7.60
CA ALA A 166 -28.01 3.33 7.61
C ALA A 166 -26.84 2.59 6.95
N ALA A 167 -26.74 1.27 7.12
CA ALA A 167 -25.68 0.46 6.52
C ALA A 167 -25.70 0.52 4.98
N LEU A 168 -26.88 0.43 4.37
CA LEU A 168 -27.03 0.59 2.91
C LEU A 168 -26.69 2.00 2.45
N ALA A 169 -27.07 3.02 3.24
CA ALA A 169 -26.76 4.42 2.91
C ALA A 169 -25.25 4.67 2.89
N ILE A 170 -24.50 4.20 3.90
CA ILE A 170 -23.03 4.27 3.93
C ILE A 170 -22.44 3.50 2.74
N GLN A 171 -22.93 2.28 2.50
CA GLN A 171 -22.47 1.44 1.41
C GLN A 171 -22.61 2.12 0.03
N ASN A 172 -23.68 2.88 -0.18
CA ASN A 172 -23.92 3.56 -1.45
C ASN A 172 -23.05 4.80 -1.69
N VAL A 173 -22.42 5.36 -0.65
CA VAL A 173 -21.58 6.58 -0.75
C VAL A 173 -20.09 6.28 -0.57
N ARG A 174 -19.73 5.03 -0.28
CA ARG A 174 -18.34 4.65 0.04
C ARG A 174 -17.32 5.00 -1.05
N ASN A 175 -17.70 4.84 -2.32
CA ASN A 175 -16.82 5.15 -3.45
C ASN A 175 -16.69 6.67 -3.64
N GLU A 176 -17.79 7.41 -3.55
CA GLU A 176 -17.79 8.87 -3.64
C GLU A 176 -16.91 9.50 -2.55
N ILE A 177 -17.00 8.99 -1.32
CA ILE A 177 -16.17 9.48 -0.20
C ILE A 177 -14.69 9.13 -0.40
N ALA A 178 -14.38 7.92 -0.88
CA ALA A 178 -12.99 7.50 -1.14
C ALA A 178 -12.34 8.26 -2.31
N GLU A 179 -13.12 9.01 -3.07
CA GLU A 179 -12.65 9.87 -4.17
C GLU A 179 -12.51 11.35 -3.74
N PHE A 180 -12.83 11.71 -2.50
CA PHE A 180 -12.73 13.10 -2.05
C PHE A 180 -11.32 13.65 -2.13
N ARG A 181 -10.31 12.83 -1.82
CA ARG A 181 -8.91 13.22 -1.98
C ARG A 181 -8.08 12.08 -2.57
N PRO A 182 -7.12 12.39 -3.47
CA PRO A 182 -6.15 11.40 -3.89
C PRO A 182 -5.43 10.85 -2.67
N THR A 183 -5.35 9.53 -2.57
CA THR A 183 -4.59 8.88 -1.50
C THR A 183 -3.13 9.34 -1.58
N ALA A 184 -2.68 10.09 -0.59
CA ALA A 184 -1.30 10.53 -0.49
C ALA A 184 -0.53 9.63 0.48
N GLY A 185 0.74 9.38 0.15
CA GLY A 185 1.66 8.73 1.07
C GLY A 185 1.39 7.26 1.37
N SER A 186 0.67 6.44 0.58
CA SER A 186 0.64 4.99 0.82
C SER A 186 1.11 4.14 -0.36
N SER A 187 1.52 4.78 -1.46
CA SER A 187 2.10 4.12 -2.61
C SER A 187 3.62 4.32 -2.59
N GLY A 188 4.35 3.22 -2.75
CA GLY A 188 5.81 3.23 -2.76
C GLY A 188 6.37 1.82 -2.58
N PRO A 189 7.52 1.51 -3.21
CA PRO A 189 8.20 0.22 -3.03
C PRO A 189 8.73 0.02 -1.60
N VAL A 190 8.84 1.09 -0.82
CA VAL A 190 9.12 1.04 0.61
C VAL A 190 7.98 1.69 1.36
N GLN A 191 7.55 1.09 2.47
CA GLN A 191 6.54 1.65 3.36
C GLN A 191 7.10 1.71 4.77
N VAL A 192 6.95 2.83 5.46
CA VAL A 192 7.27 2.97 6.89
C VAL A 192 5.98 3.18 7.67
N ALA A 193 5.93 2.68 8.90
CA ALA A 193 4.73 2.73 9.72
C ALA A 193 5.05 3.14 11.16
N GLN A 194 4.08 3.82 11.76
CA GLN A 194 4.25 4.42 13.08
C GLN A 194 4.45 3.39 14.17
N ASN A 195 3.65 2.32 14.16
CA ASN A 195 3.67 1.30 15.21
C ASN A 195 4.22 -0.01 14.67
N CYS A 196 4.69 -0.87 15.56
CA CYS A 196 5.01 -2.24 15.22
C CYS A 196 3.81 -2.99 14.61
N ASN A 197 4.11 -4.06 13.87
CA ASN A 197 3.16 -4.81 13.06
C ASN A 197 2.44 -3.96 12.01
N TYR A 198 3.12 -2.94 11.47
CA TYR A 198 2.61 -2.06 10.42
C TYR A 198 1.36 -1.27 10.84
N GLY A 199 1.24 -0.98 12.13
CA GLY A 199 0.12 -0.24 12.70
C GLY A 199 0.30 1.28 12.66
N GLY A 200 -0.75 2.02 13.04
CA GLY A 200 -0.75 3.49 13.00
C GLY A 200 -0.85 4.05 11.58
N TYR A 201 -0.24 5.21 11.34
CA TYR A 201 -0.12 5.71 9.96
C TYR A 201 0.94 4.91 9.19
N THR A 202 0.80 4.89 7.86
CA THR A 202 1.76 4.26 6.96
C THR A 202 2.11 5.24 5.85
N VAL A 203 3.41 5.41 5.61
CA VAL A 203 3.94 6.28 4.56
C VAL A 203 4.74 5.50 3.51
N GLY A 204 4.32 5.57 2.25
CA GLY A 204 5.02 5.04 1.08
C GLY A 204 6.12 5.98 0.59
N LEU A 205 7.30 5.42 0.35
CA LEU A 205 8.50 6.11 -0.12
C LEU A 205 9.00 5.46 -1.41
N THR A 206 9.33 6.30 -2.39
CA THR A 206 10.00 5.92 -3.64
C THR A 206 11.51 6.10 -3.48
N PRO A 207 12.34 5.63 -4.43
CA PRO A 207 13.77 5.97 -4.42
C PRO A 207 14.00 7.46 -4.30
N GLY A 208 14.92 7.84 -3.43
CA GLY A 208 15.18 9.24 -3.08
C GLY A 208 15.88 9.39 -1.73
N ARG A 209 16.29 10.63 -1.44
CA ARG A 209 16.84 11.03 -0.14
C ARG A 209 15.87 11.99 0.51
N TYR A 210 15.51 11.71 1.75
CA TYR A 210 14.49 12.44 2.50
C TYR A 210 15.10 12.90 3.84
N ASN A 211 15.33 14.20 3.96
CA ASN A 211 15.63 14.83 5.26
C ASN A 211 14.33 15.00 6.07
N MET A 212 14.42 15.41 7.33
CA MET A 212 13.26 15.50 8.21
C MET A 212 12.20 16.45 7.67
N SER A 213 12.59 17.55 7.01
CA SER A 213 11.64 18.48 6.39
C SER A 213 10.80 17.79 5.31
N GLN A 214 11.42 16.95 4.49
CA GLN A 214 10.75 16.19 3.43
C GLN A 214 9.91 15.04 3.97
N LEU A 215 10.37 14.39 5.05
CA LEU A 215 9.60 13.35 5.75
C LEU A 215 8.34 13.93 6.41
N ARG A 216 8.46 15.11 7.04
CA ARG A 216 7.30 15.84 7.60
C ARG A 216 6.29 16.19 6.53
N LEU A 217 6.73 16.63 5.34
CA LEU A 217 5.87 16.86 4.16
C LEU A 217 5.22 15.58 3.61
N LYS A 218 5.68 14.39 4.00
CA LYS A 218 5.06 13.11 3.66
C LYS A 218 4.20 12.53 4.78
N GLY A 219 4.11 13.20 5.92
CA GLY A 219 3.29 12.76 7.04
C GLY A 219 4.02 11.89 8.06
N ILE A 220 5.34 11.75 7.94
CA ILE A 220 6.19 11.06 8.92
C ILE A 220 6.55 12.04 10.04
N ILE A 221 6.35 11.63 11.28
CA ILE A 221 6.77 12.37 12.47
C ILE A 221 8.22 11.97 12.78
N GLU A 222 8.97 12.92 13.32
CA GLU A 222 10.32 12.68 13.83
C GLU A 222 10.28 11.63 14.93
N ASP A 223 11.22 10.68 14.88
CA ASP A 223 11.40 9.68 15.94
C ASP A 223 10.11 8.88 16.21
N ASP A 224 9.41 8.45 15.16
CA ASP A 224 8.07 7.83 15.27
C ASP A 224 7.85 6.73 14.22
N ILE A 225 8.94 6.18 13.65
CA ILE A 225 8.89 5.00 12.79
C ILE A 225 9.26 3.77 13.62
N SER A 226 8.32 2.83 13.71
CA SER A 226 8.53 1.57 14.43
C SER A 226 8.53 0.32 13.53
N SER A 227 8.05 0.38 12.28
CA SER A 227 8.11 -0.78 11.36
C SER A 227 8.17 -0.38 9.89
N LEU A 228 8.57 -1.31 9.02
CA LEU A 228 8.70 -1.04 7.58
C LEU A 228 8.47 -2.25 6.69
N ARG A 229 8.05 -2.01 5.45
CA ARG A 229 8.00 -2.99 4.37
C ARG A 229 8.90 -2.56 3.24
N VAL A 230 9.63 -3.52 2.66
CA VAL A 230 10.55 -3.26 1.55
C VAL A 230 10.28 -4.25 0.44
N GLN A 231 9.76 -3.74 -0.67
CA GLN A 231 9.59 -4.54 -1.87
C GLN A 231 10.96 -5.04 -2.36
N SER A 232 11.01 -6.31 -2.76
CA SER A 232 12.19 -6.92 -3.38
C SER A 232 12.81 -6.02 -4.46
N GLY A 233 14.13 -5.85 -4.43
CA GLY A 233 14.87 -4.95 -5.34
C GLY A 233 15.02 -3.52 -4.82
N TYR A 234 14.53 -3.24 -3.62
CA TYR A 234 14.71 -1.96 -2.93
C TYR A 234 15.42 -2.15 -1.59
N SER A 235 15.94 -1.04 -1.08
CA SER A 235 16.49 -0.92 0.25
C SER A 235 16.09 0.42 0.85
N ILE A 236 16.02 0.45 2.16
CA ILE A 236 15.84 1.67 2.94
C ILE A 236 16.98 1.75 3.95
N THR A 237 17.63 2.90 4.02
CA THR A 237 18.55 3.26 5.10
C THR A 237 17.89 4.33 5.96
N LEU A 238 17.73 4.03 7.24
CA LEU A 238 17.27 4.96 8.26
C LEU A 238 18.48 5.56 8.97
N TYR A 239 18.45 6.85 9.25
CA TYR A 239 19.49 7.59 9.97
C TYR A 239 18.92 8.22 11.23
N GLU A 240 19.66 8.11 12.33
CA GLU A 240 19.28 8.58 13.66
C GLU A 240 19.12 10.10 13.70
N HIS A 241 19.90 10.81 12.90
CA HIS A 241 19.86 12.27 12.84
C HIS A 241 19.48 12.76 11.45
N ASP A 242 19.03 14.01 11.39
CA ASP A 242 18.69 14.66 10.14
C ASP A 242 19.91 14.78 9.20
N ASN A 243 19.64 14.99 7.92
CA ASN A 243 20.63 15.17 6.86
C ASN A 243 21.63 14.01 6.76
N PHE A 244 21.16 12.79 7.01
CA PHE A 244 21.85 11.51 6.79
C PHE A 244 23.08 11.34 7.69
N THR A 245 22.94 11.69 8.97
CA THR A 245 24.00 11.63 9.97
C THR A 245 23.58 10.77 11.18
N GLY A 246 24.49 10.53 12.12
CA GLY A 246 24.26 9.66 13.27
C GLY A 246 24.38 8.17 12.92
N ASN A 247 23.88 7.30 13.80
CA ASN A 247 23.82 5.87 13.52
C ASN A 247 22.83 5.60 12.38
N SER A 248 23.02 4.47 11.69
CA SER A 248 22.10 4.09 10.61
C SER A 248 21.93 2.58 10.52
N ILE A 249 20.75 2.17 10.05
CA ILE A 249 20.44 0.78 9.69
C ILE A 249 19.93 0.72 8.26
N THR A 250 20.25 -0.37 7.55
CA THR A 250 19.76 -0.63 6.20
C THR A 250 18.93 -1.91 6.17
N LYS A 251 17.76 -1.85 5.55
CA LYS A 251 16.84 -2.98 5.39
C LYS A 251 16.55 -3.22 3.91
N THR A 252 16.51 -4.50 3.52
CA THR A 252 16.21 -4.99 2.16
C THR A 252 14.94 -5.85 2.11
N GLY A 253 14.29 -6.04 3.26
CA GLY A 253 13.05 -6.79 3.41
C GLY A 253 12.17 -6.17 4.49
N ASP A 254 11.00 -6.77 4.68
CA ASP A 254 10.03 -6.34 5.68
C ASP A 254 10.60 -6.50 7.10
N ASP A 255 10.27 -5.54 7.97
CA ASP A 255 10.59 -5.54 9.38
C ASP A 255 9.35 -5.16 10.19
N SER A 256 8.89 -6.08 11.04
CA SER A 256 7.67 -5.87 11.82
C SER A 256 7.86 -4.95 13.02
N CYS A 257 9.08 -4.71 13.52
CA CYS A 257 9.29 -3.89 14.73
C CYS A 257 10.77 -3.54 14.96
N LEU A 258 11.20 -2.32 14.63
CA LEU A 258 12.60 -1.84 14.70
C LEU A 258 13.20 -1.79 16.13
N SER A 259 12.45 -2.19 17.14
CA SER A 259 12.93 -2.30 18.52
C SER A 259 14.00 -3.37 18.70
N ASP A 260 13.94 -4.44 17.90
CA ASP A 260 14.95 -5.51 17.91
C ASP A 260 16.26 -5.10 17.23
N ASP A 261 16.23 -4.07 16.37
CA ASP A 261 17.40 -3.40 15.81
C ASP A 261 17.97 -2.29 16.69
N GLY A 262 17.28 -1.91 17.77
CA GLY A 262 17.62 -0.72 18.56
C GLY A 262 17.42 0.60 17.82
N PHE A 263 16.51 0.65 16.83
CA PHE A 263 16.26 1.83 15.98
C PHE A 263 14.80 2.30 15.99
N ASN A 264 13.98 1.75 16.90
CA ASN A 264 12.59 2.14 17.05
C ASN A 264 12.49 3.63 17.41
N ASP A 265 11.61 4.36 16.71
CA ASP A 265 11.31 5.74 17.06
C ASP A 265 12.58 6.62 17.11
N SER A 266 13.50 6.38 16.17
CA SER A 266 14.81 7.06 16.14
C SER A 266 15.15 7.68 14.79
N ALA A 267 14.37 7.40 13.74
CA ALA A 267 14.71 7.82 12.38
C ALA A 267 14.34 9.29 12.13
N SER A 268 15.35 10.09 11.79
CA SER A 268 15.22 11.52 11.44
C SER A 268 15.56 11.84 9.98
N SER A 269 16.21 10.93 9.25
CA SER A 269 16.34 11.02 7.79
C SER A 269 16.43 9.65 7.13
N ILE A 270 16.03 9.56 5.85
CA ILE A 270 15.85 8.29 5.14
C ILE A 270 16.44 8.36 3.74
N VAL A 271 17.13 7.29 3.33
CA VAL A 271 17.50 7.06 1.93
C VAL A 271 16.79 5.80 1.45
N VAL A 272 16.01 5.91 0.38
CA VAL A 272 15.48 4.75 -0.33
C VAL A 272 16.25 4.59 -1.63
N SER A 273 16.79 3.39 -1.83
CA SER A 273 17.57 3.04 -3.01
C SER A 273 16.99 1.79 -3.65
N THR A 274 17.23 1.59 -4.94
CA THR A 274 17.17 0.25 -5.51
C THR A 274 18.30 -0.55 -4.89
N ALA A 275 17.99 -1.64 -4.17
CA ALA A 275 19.02 -2.58 -3.76
C ALA A 275 19.61 -3.17 -5.03
N GLY A 276 20.95 -3.27 -5.12
CA GLY A 276 21.61 -3.80 -6.32
C GLY A 276 20.95 -5.11 -6.75
N PHE A 277 20.42 -5.14 -7.97
CA PHE A 277 19.80 -6.34 -8.50
C PHE A 277 20.93 -7.25 -8.97
N ASN A 278 20.92 -8.50 -8.55
CA ASN A 278 21.86 -9.51 -9.03
C ASN A 278 21.14 -10.85 -9.12
N LEU A 279 20.89 -11.30 -10.35
CA LEU A 279 20.29 -12.58 -10.64
C LEU A 279 21.28 -13.42 -11.45
N LEU A 280 21.63 -14.59 -10.94
CA LEU A 280 22.42 -15.60 -11.66
C LEU A 280 21.49 -16.73 -12.11
N ILE A 281 21.51 -17.04 -13.40
CA ILE A 281 20.77 -18.12 -14.03
C ILE A 281 21.79 -19.09 -14.61
N GLN A 282 21.80 -20.32 -14.11
CA GLN A 282 22.60 -21.41 -14.70
C GLN A 282 22.00 -21.78 -16.06
N ALA A 283 22.82 -21.92 -17.10
CA ALA A 283 22.32 -22.11 -18.45
C ALA A 283 21.57 -23.45 -18.62
N GLU A 284 22.01 -24.47 -17.90
CA GLU A 284 21.38 -25.79 -17.85
C GLU A 284 20.03 -25.79 -17.12
N ASN A 285 19.67 -24.72 -16.40
CA ASN A 285 18.42 -24.60 -15.64
C ASN A 285 17.29 -23.96 -16.47
N TYR A 286 17.14 -24.37 -17.73
CA TYR A 286 16.07 -23.92 -18.59
C TYR A 286 14.71 -24.54 -18.20
N PHE A 287 13.63 -23.78 -18.39
CA PHE A 287 12.25 -24.26 -18.23
C PHE A 287 11.76 -25.01 -19.48
N ALA A 288 12.13 -24.51 -20.67
CA ALA A 288 11.83 -25.13 -21.95
C ALA A 288 12.98 -24.89 -22.93
N TYR A 289 13.19 -25.81 -23.87
CA TYR A 289 14.32 -25.75 -24.79
C TYR A 289 14.05 -26.53 -26.08
N SER A 290 14.93 -26.34 -27.07
CA SER A 290 15.02 -27.17 -28.27
C SER A 290 16.47 -27.43 -28.66
N GLY A 291 16.79 -28.68 -28.98
CA GLY A 291 18.04 -29.12 -29.63
C GLY A 291 19.31 -29.16 -28.78
N VAL A 292 19.37 -28.39 -27.68
CA VAL A 292 20.57 -28.30 -26.84
C VAL A 292 20.80 -29.52 -25.94
N GLN A 293 22.06 -29.73 -25.53
CA GLN A 293 22.46 -30.74 -24.55
C GLN A 293 23.32 -30.14 -23.44
N THR A 294 23.55 -30.90 -22.37
CA THR A 294 24.38 -30.47 -21.24
C THR A 294 25.63 -31.34 -21.12
N GLU A 295 26.72 -30.77 -20.62
CA GLU A 295 27.96 -31.47 -20.31
C GLU A 295 28.62 -30.91 -19.05
N PRO A 296 29.53 -31.67 -18.40
CA PRO A 296 30.37 -31.14 -17.33
C PRO A 296 31.21 -29.95 -17.83
N THR A 297 31.19 -28.84 -17.10
CA THR A 297 31.98 -27.66 -17.42
C THR A 297 33.33 -27.66 -16.70
N THR A 298 34.37 -27.15 -17.38
CA THR A 298 35.66 -26.85 -16.74
C THR A 298 35.78 -25.39 -16.30
N ASP A 299 34.70 -24.60 -16.39
CA ASP A 299 34.70 -23.23 -15.89
C ASP A 299 34.85 -23.17 -14.37
N ALA A 300 35.22 -22.00 -13.86
CA ALA A 300 35.30 -21.75 -12.43
C ALA A 300 33.93 -22.00 -11.76
N GLY A 301 33.92 -22.84 -10.73
CA GLY A 301 32.71 -23.28 -10.02
C GLY A 301 32.22 -24.68 -10.40
N GLY A 302 32.69 -25.24 -11.52
CA GLY A 302 32.25 -26.55 -12.00
C GLY A 302 30.76 -26.58 -12.37
N GLY A 303 30.13 -27.75 -12.29
CA GLY A 303 28.71 -27.94 -12.65
C GLY A 303 28.53 -28.42 -14.08
N GLN A 304 27.47 -27.98 -14.76
CA GLN A 304 27.24 -28.26 -16.16
C GLN A 304 27.22 -26.97 -16.97
N ASN A 305 27.52 -27.07 -18.26
CA ASN A 305 27.19 -26.03 -19.23
C ASN A 305 26.23 -26.59 -20.28
N VAL A 306 25.65 -25.69 -21.07
CA VAL A 306 24.89 -26.06 -22.27
C VAL A 306 25.81 -26.01 -23.49
N GLY A 307 25.68 -27.03 -24.34
CA GLY A 307 26.42 -27.20 -25.59
C GLY A 307 25.60 -27.94 -26.65
N TRP A 308 26.28 -28.47 -27.68
CA TRP A 308 25.65 -29.06 -28.88
C TRP A 308 24.61 -28.12 -29.52
N ILE A 309 24.87 -26.81 -29.42
CA ILE A 309 23.94 -25.78 -29.88
C ILE A 309 24.02 -25.69 -31.40
N GLU A 310 22.91 -25.99 -32.07
CA GLU A 310 22.74 -25.80 -33.50
C GLU A 310 21.99 -24.50 -33.84
N THR A 311 22.00 -24.13 -35.12
CA THR A 311 21.27 -22.93 -35.57
C THR A 311 19.77 -23.13 -35.37
N ASN A 312 19.11 -22.12 -34.77
CA ASN A 312 17.70 -22.12 -34.34
C ASN A 312 17.37 -22.92 -33.07
N ASP A 313 18.36 -23.49 -32.39
CA ASP A 313 18.16 -24.00 -31.04
C ASP A 313 17.88 -22.85 -30.07
N TRP A 314 17.13 -23.14 -29.00
CA TRP A 314 16.72 -22.12 -28.06
C TRP A 314 16.56 -22.66 -26.64
N MET A 315 16.65 -21.75 -25.68
CA MET A 315 16.41 -21.99 -24.26
C MET A 315 15.52 -20.87 -23.71
N SER A 316 14.58 -21.23 -22.84
CA SER A 316 13.71 -20.29 -22.14
C SER A 316 13.72 -20.55 -20.64
N TYR A 317 13.83 -19.48 -19.85
CA TYR A 317 13.88 -19.50 -18.39
C TYR A 317 12.66 -18.76 -17.85
N SER A 318 11.79 -19.47 -17.15
CA SER A 318 10.51 -18.91 -16.66
C SER A 318 10.66 -18.09 -15.39
N ASN A 319 9.70 -17.21 -15.13
CA ASN A 319 9.55 -16.48 -13.85
C ASN A 319 10.73 -15.56 -13.49
N VAL A 320 11.40 -15.00 -14.49
CA VAL A 320 12.46 -14.00 -14.28
C VAL A 320 11.81 -12.67 -13.89
N LYS A 321 11.97 -12.28 -12.62
CA LYS A 321 11.33 -11.09 -12.04
C LYS A 321 12.28 -9.89 -12.03
N PHE A 322 11.86 -8.83 -12.71
CA PHE A 322 12.50 -7.51 -12.69
C PHE A 322 11.69 -6.56 -11.82
N PRO A 323 12.19 -6.17 -10.63
CA PRO A 323 11.40 -5.39 -9.68
C PRO A 323 11.16 -3.94 -10.14
N THR A 324 12.00 -3.41 -11.03
CA THR A 324 11.97 -1.99 -11.43
C THR A 324 12.24 -1.81 -12.92
N SER A 325 11.59 -0.86 -13.58
CA SER A 325 11.89 -0.53 -14.98
C SER A 325 13.20 0.23 -15.10
N GLY A 326 14.03 -0.05 -16.11
CA GLY A 326 15.27 0.70 -16.38
C GLY A 326 16.40 -0.15 -16.97
N ILE A 327 17.63 0.37 -16.91
CA ILE A 327 18.79 -0.24 -17.56
C ILE A 327 19.35 -1.38 -16.70
N TYR A 328 19.45 -2.57 -17.28
CA TYR A 328 20.09 -3.76 -16.70
C TYR A 328 21.31 -4.15 -17.55
N LYS A 329 22.38 -4.58 -16.89
CA LYS A 329 23.51 -5.24 -17.54
C LYS A 329 23.26 -6.74 -17.56
N ILE A 330 23.24 -7.35 -18.74
CA ILE A 330 23.20 -8.80 -18.89
C ILE A 330 24.58 -9.28 -19.32
N GLU A 331 25.07 -10.29 -18.62
CA GLU A 331 26.35 -10.93 -18.83
C GLU A 331 26.13 -12.40 -19.16
N TYR A 332 26.89 -12.92 -20.12
CA TYR A 332 26.81 -14.30 -20.60
C TYR A 332 28.20 -14.91 -20.51
N ARG A 333 28.31 -16.06 -19.84
CA ARG A 333 29.55 -16.81 -19.75
C ARG A 333 29.60 -17.85 -20.84
N VAL A 334 30.43 -17.61 -21.86
CA VAL A 334 30.41 -18.34 -23.13
C VAL A 334 31.79 -18.89 -23.49
N ALA A 335 31.80 -19.95 -24.28
CA ALA A 335 33.00 -20.55 -24.85
C ALA A 335 32.74 -20.97 -26.30
N SER A 336 33.77 -20.91 -27.15
CA SER A 336 33.68 -21.29 -28.56
C SER A 336 35.08 -21.41 -29.20
N PRO A 337 35.36 -22.45 -30.00
CA PRO A 337 36.60 -22.51 -30.78
C PRO A 337 36.70 -21.42 -31.85
N ASN A 338 35.60 -21.14 -32.57
CA ASN A 338 35.60 -20.31 -33.79
C ASN A 338 34.67 -19.09 -33.74
N GLY A 339 33.98 -18.87 -32.62
CA GLY A 339 32.95 -17.84 -32.44
C GLY A 339 31.56 -18.33 -32.84
N GLY A 340 30.55 -17.50 -32.56
CA GLY A 340 29.14 -17.77 -32.84
C GLY A 340 28.25 -16.55 -32.60
N ARG A 341 26.94 -16.68 -32.80
CA ARG A 341 25.96 -15.59 -32.54
C ARG A 341 24.66 -16.13 -31.97
N PHE A 342 24.02 -15.32 -31.12
CA PHE A 342 22.69 -15.60 -30.56
C PHE A 342 21.92 -14.29 -30.32
N THR A 343 20.61 -14.38 -30.17
CA THR A 343 19.77 -13.28 -29.67
C THR A 343 19.27 -13.59 -28.27
N SER A 344 19.01 -12.55 -27.49
CA SER A 344 18.28 -12.66 -26.22
C SER A 344 17.01 -11.82 -26.23
N ASP A 345 16.02 -12.20 -25.44
CA ASP A 345 14.71 -11.54 -25.42
C ASP A 345 13.94 -11.80 -24.12
N LEU A 346 12.80 -11.13 -23.99
CA LEU A 346 11.72 -11.52 -23.08
C LEU A 346 10.48 -11.96 -23.85
N ASN A 347 9.84 -13.01 -23.31
CA ASN A 347 8.58 -13.57 -23.77
C ASN A 347 8.58 -14.06 -25.23
N GLY A 348 9.68 -14.67 -25.69
CA GLY A 348 9.75 -15.32 -27.00
C GLY A 348 9.84 -14.31 -28.16
N GLY A 349 10.61 -13.25 -27.96
CA GLY A 349 10.90 -12.21 -28.95
C GLY A 349 10.00 -10.98 -28.88
N VAL A 350 9.04 -10.93 -27.95
CA VAL A 350 8.16 -9.77 -27.75
C VAL A 350 8.97 -8.54 -27.34
N ILE A 351 10.00 -8.72 -26.52
CA ILE A 351 10.94 -7.66 -26.13
C ILE A 351 12.36 -8.13 -26.51
N PRO A 352 12.85 -7.83 -27.72
CA PRO A 352 14.17 -8.27 -28.17
C PRO A 352 15.28 -7.40 -27.56
N PHE A 353 16.41 -8.03 -27.23
CA PHE A 353 17.62 -7.37 -26.71
C PHE A 353 18.75 -7.24 -27.74
N GLY A 354 18.48 -7.67 -28.98
CA GLY A 354 19.43 -7.65 -30.08
C GLY A 354 20.25 -8.94 -30.21
N GLU A 355 21.10 -8.96 -31.24
CA GLU A 355 22.02 -10.06 -31.53
C GLU A 355 23.39 -9.79 -30.88
N LEU A 356 23.97 -10.83 -30.29
CA LEU A 356 25.26 -10.83 -29.60
C LEU A 356 26.22 -11.78 -30.31
N THR A 357 27.50 -11.39 -30.35
CA THR A 357 28.58 -12.21 -30.89
C THR A 357 29.32 -12.91 -29.77
N VAL A 358 29.46 -14.23 -29.88
CA VAL A 358 30.39 -15.04 -29.09
C VAL A 358 31.75 -14.99 -29.77
N PRO A 359 32.82 -14.49 -29.12
CA PRO A 359 34.15 -14.46 -29.70
C PRO A 359 34.77 -15.87 -29.77
N ALA A 360 35.76 -16.04 -30.65
CA ALA A 360 36.61 -17.23 -30.63
C ALA A 360 37.48 -17.21 -29.36
N THR A 361 37.24 -18.17 -28.48
CA THR A 361 37.95 -18.36 -27.19
C THR A 361 39.07 -19.41 -27.26
N GLY A 362 39.23 -20.06 -28.41
CA GLY A 362 40.27 -21.08 -28.65
C GLY A 362 39.92 -22.48 -28.17
N GLY A 363 38.71 -22.73 -27.67
CA GLY A 363 38.26 -24.07 -27.29
C GLY A 363 36.81 -24.10 -26.79
N TRP A 364 36.25 -25.30 -26.67
CA TRP A 364 34.86 -25.53 -26.19
C TRP A 364 34.67 -25.24 -24.70
N GLN A 365 35.77 -25.22 -23.95
CA GLN A 365 35.81 -25.10 -22.51
C GLN A 365 36.76 -23.97 -22.06
N ASN A 366 37.10 -23.05 -23.00
CA ASN A 366 37.83 -21.82 -22.71
C ASN A 366 36.82 -20.69 -22.54
N TRP A 367 36.62 -20.23 -21.31
CA TRP A 367 35.47 -19.39 -20.98
C TRP A 367 35.79 -17.90 -20.92
N THR A 368 34.94 -17.08 -21.53
CA THR A 368 34.95 -15.62 -21.40
C THR A 368 33.56 -15.10 -21.04
N THR A 369 33.48 -13.87 -20.54
CA THR A 369 32.20 -13.21 -20.25
C THR A 369 31.99 -12.05 -21.20
N ILE A 370 30.91 -12.11 -21.98
CA ILE A 370 30.43 -11.00 -22.81
C ILE A 370 29.25 -10.31 -22.12
N SER A 371 28.99 -9.05 -22.43
CA SER A 371 27.90 -8.32 -21.80
C SER A 371 27.35 -7.20 -22.67
N HIS A 372 26.11 -6.81 -22.39
CA HIS A 372 25.47 -5.61 -22.93
C HIS A 372 24.51 -5.01 -21.91
N THR A 373 24.02 -3.80 -22.19
CA THR A 373 23.01 -3.13 -21.36
C THR A 373 21.72 -2.97 -22.12
N VAL A 374 20.59 -3.27 -21.47
CA VAL A 374 19.25 -3.22 -22.07
C VAL A 374 18.27 -2.53 -21.14
N ASN A 375 17.26 -1.87 -21.69
CA ASN A 375 16.18 -1.28 -20.91
C ASN A 375 15.05 -2.29 -20.73
N ILE A 376 14.78 -2.71 -19.49
CA ILE A 376 13.79 -3.74 -19.16
C ILE A 376 12.68 -3.10 -18.31
N PRO A 377 11.40 -3.22 -18.69
CA PRO A 377 10.30 -2.81 -17.82
C PRO A 377 10.18 -3.70 -16.58
N ALA A 378 9.68 -3.15 -15.47
CA ALA A 378 9.35 -3.93 -14.29
C ALA A 378 8.27 -4.97 -14.65
N GLY A 379 8.44 -6.20 -14.17
CA GLY A 379 7.52 -7.28 -14.47
C GLY A 379 8.13 -8.65 -14.22
N THR A 380 7.37 -9.69 -14.53
CA THR A 380 7.84 -11.08 -14.55
C THR A 380 7.74 -11.60 -15.96
N TYR A 381 8.81 -12.21 -16.46
CA TYR A 381 8.94 -12.60 -17.86
C TYR A 381 9.58 -13.98 -17.99
N ASN A 382 9.43 -14.56 -19.17
CA ASN A 382 10.28 -15.65 -19.62
C ASN A 382 11.50 -15.05 -20.33
N PHE A 383 12.72 -15.32 -19.85
CA PHE A 383 13.94 -14.90 -20.53
C PHE A 383 14.30 -15.92 -21.62
N GLY A 384 14.60 -15.45 -22.83
CA GLY A 384 14.88 -16.30 -23.99
C GLY A 384 16.30 -16.14 -24.52
N LEU A 385 16.87 -17.25 -25.00
CA LEU A 385 18.05 -17.28 -25.87
C LEU A 385 17.71 -18.06 -27.13
N LEU A 386 18.09 -17.52 -28.29
CA LEU A 386 17.93 -18.17 -29.60
C LEU A 386 19.27 -18.16 -30.34
N ALA A 387 19.76 -19.33 -30.71
CA ALA A 387 20.99 -19.51 -31.45
C ALA A 387 20.84 -19.07 -32.91
N LYS A 388 21.69 -18.13 -33.35
CA LYS A 388 21.74 -17.64 -34.73
C LYS A 388 22.77 -18.38 -35.57
N THR A 389 23.77 -18.94 -34.91
CA THR A 389 24.73 -19.88 -35.48
C THR A 389 24.99 -21.00 -34.48
N ASN A 390 25.58 -22.10 -34.94
CA ASN A 390 26.14 -23.13 -34.08
C ASN A 390 27.55 -22.76 -33.58
N GLY A 391 28.20 -23.68 -32.85
CA GLY A 391 29.63 -23.60 -32.58
C GLY A 391 30.04 -22.95 -31.25
N TRP A 392 29.14 -22.87 -30.27
CA TRP A 392 29.41 -22.23 -28.99
C TRP A 392 28.70 -22.94 -27.83
N ASN A 393 29.23 -22.72 -26.62
CA ASN A 393 28.72 -23.19 -25.35
C ASN A 393 28.39 -22.00 -24.43
N ILE A 394 27.49 -22.20 -23.47
CA ILE A 394 27.14 -21.21 -22.45
C ILE A 394 27.01 -21.87 -21.07
N ASN A 395 27.58 -21.23 -20.05
CA ASN A 395 27.60 -21.72 -18.67
C ASN A 395 26.53 -21.05 -17.82
N TRP A 396 26.48 -19.72 -17.82
CA TRP A 396 25.50 -18.97 -17.04
C TRP A 396 25.18 -17.61 -17.66
N ILE A 397 24.03 -17.07 -17.25
CA ILE A 397 23.56 -15.72 -17.52
C ILE A 397 23.50 -14.98 -16.19
N ARG A 398 24.07 -13.79 -16.12
CA ARG A 398 23.96 -12.93 -14.93
C ARG A 398 23.36 -11.59 -15.31
N ILE A 399 22.34 -11.19 -14.57
CA ILE A 399 21.63 -9.93 -14.81
C ILE A 399 21.81 -9.05 -13.58
N THR A 400 22.33 -7.85 -13.79
CA THR A 400 22.63 -6.90 -12.72
C THR A 400 22.06 -5.52 -13.00
N ARG A 401 21.80 -4.76 -11.92
CA ARG A 401 21.45 -3.34 -11.99
C ARG A 401 21.84 -2.60 -10.72
#